data_AF-A0AAD1WBP3-F1
#
_entry.id   AF-A0AAD1WBP3-F1
#
_cell.length_a   1.000
_cell.length_b   1.000
_cell.length_c   1.000
_cell.angle_alpha   90.00
_cell.angle_beta   90.00
_cell.angle_gamma   90.00
#
_symmetry.space_group_name_H-M   'P 1'
#
loop_
_entity.id
_entity.type
_entity.pdbx_description
1 polymer ?
#
loop_
_entity_poly.entity_id
_entity_poly.type
_entity_poly.pdbx_seq_one_letter_code
_entity_poly.pdbx_strand_id
1 'polypeptide(L)'
;MMNKMDRALLELQLEPEELYQTFQRIVENVNVIISTYGEGETGPMGNIMIDPVLGTVGFGSGLHGWAFTLKQFAEMYVQKFAAKGNGKLTPAEHAKKVEDMMKKLWGDRYFDPANGKFSKAASNADGKKLPRTFCQLILDPIFTVFDAIMNFKKDETAKLIEKLDIKLDSEDKDKEGKQLLKAVMRRWLPAGEALLQMITIHLPSPVTAQRYRCELLYEGPPDDEAAMGIKNCDPKGPLMMYISKMVPTTDKGRFYAFGRVFSGVVSTGLKVRIMGPNYTPGKKEDLYLKPIQGTILMMGRYVEPIEDVPCGNIVGLVGVDQFLVKTATISTFEHSHNMRVMKFSVSPVVRVAVEARNPADLPKLVEGLKRLAKSDPMVQCLIEESGEHIVAGAGELHLEICLKDLEEDHACIPIKKSDLVVSYRETVSEESNQLCLSKSPNKHNRLYMKARPRPVKPAVPITWQRNMSGMLQRLGRSGVLALTVLDQTS
;
A
#
# COMPACT_ATOMS: atom_id res chain seq x y z
N MET A 1 0.50 -1.59 -12.96
CA MET A 1 0.31 -2.73 -13.88
C MET A 1 -1.15 -2.83 -14.27
N MET A 2 -1.45 -2.87 -15.56
CA MET A 2 -2.79 -3.14 -16.08
C MET A 2 -2.98 -4.65 -16.18
N ASN A 3 -3.91 -5.18 -15.39
CA ASN A 3 -4.20 -6.60 -15.29
C ASN A 3 -5.49 -6.96 -16.03
N LYS A 4 -5.71 -8.25 -16.29
CA LYS A 4 -6.88 -8.82 -16.97
C LYS A 4 -6.97 -8.48 -18.46
N MET A 5 -5.83 -8.30 -19.12
CA MET A 5 -5.78 -8.07 -20.57
C MET A 5 -6.36 -9.25 -21.38
N ASP A 6 -6.33 -10.46 -20.84
CA ASP A 6 -6.95 -11.64 -21.42
C ASP A 6 -8.45 -11.49 -21.68
N ARG A 7 -9.18 -10.77 -20.82
CA ARG A 7 -10.61 -10.52 -21.02
C ARG A 7 -10.88 -9.59 -22.19
N ALA A 8 -10.04 -8.57 -22.38
CA ALA A 8 -10.14 -7.67 -23.51
C ALA A 8 -9.90 -8.40 -24.85
N LEU A 9 -8.96 -9.35 -24.86
CA LEU A 9 -8.59 -10.12 -26.05
C LEU A 9 -9.59 -11.26 -26.36
N LEU A 10 -10.06 -11.99 -25.34
CA LEU A 10 -10.87 -13.21 -25.54
C LEU A 10 -12.39 -12.97 -25.43
N GLU A 11 -12.84 -12.13 -24.49
CA GLU A 11 -14.27 -11.93 -24.22
C GLU A 11 -14.82 -10.73 -25.02
N LEU A 12 -14.11 -9.60 -24.95
CA LEU A 12 -14.57 -8.36 -25.57
C LEU A 12 -14.16 -8.22 -27.04
N GLN A 13 -13.13 -8.97 -27.48
CA GLN A 13 -12.60 -8.93 -28.84
C GLN A 13 -12.35 -7.51 -29.37
N LEU A 14 -11.83 -6.64 -28.50
CA LEU A 14 -11.54 -5.24 -28.83
C LEU A 14 -10.49 -5.14 -29.94
N GLU A 15 -10.65 -4.16 -30.82
CA GLU A 15 -9.61 -3.87 -31.81
C GLU A 15 -8.32 -3.35 -31.13
N PRO A 16 -7.13 -3.57 -31.72
CA PRO A 16 -5.86 -3.11 -31.14
C PRO A 16 -5.82 -1.60 -30.83
N GLU A 17 -6.38 -0.75 -31.70
CA GLU A 17 -6.41 0.69 -31.46
C GLU A 17 -7.38 1.06 -30.31
N GLU A 18 -8.55 0.42 -30.21
CA GLU A 18 -9.48 0.64 -29.11
C GLU A 18 -8.88 0.22 -27.76
N LEU A 19 -8.16 -0.89 -27.74
CA LEU A 19 -7.43 -1.37 -26.57
C LEU A 19 -6.32 -0.38 -26.17
N TYR A 20 -5.57 0.14 -27.13
CA TYR A 20 -4.57 1.19 -26.88
C TYR A 20 -5.20 2.46 -26.30
N GLN A 21 -6.30 2.95 -26.87
CA GLN A 21 -7.01 4.13 -26.36
C GLN A 21 -7.51 3.90 -24.93
N THR A 22 -7.95 2.69 -24.61
CA THR A 22 -8.35 2.31 -23.26
C THR A 22 -7.18 2.38 -22.29
N PHE A 23 -6.01 1.85 -22.68
CA PHE A 23 -4.79 1.97 -21.87
C PHE A 23 -4.39 3.43 -21.67
N GLN A 24 -4.42 4.26 -22.71
CA GLN A 24 -4.09 5.68 -22.60
C GLN A 24 -5.02 6.39 -21.59
N ARG A 25 -6.34 6.17 -21.67
CA ARG A 25 -7.31 6.75 -20.73
C ARG A 25 -7.07 6.29 -19.29
N ILE A 26 -6.68 5.03 -19.07
CA ILE A 26 -6.37 4.52 -17.73
C ILE A 26 -5.12 5.21 -17.17
N VAL A 27 -4.06 5.35 -17.97
CA VAL A 27 -2.85 6.08 -17.55
C VAL A 27 -3.17 7.52 -17.20
N GLU A 28 -3.97 8.19 -18.03
CA GLU A 28 -4.38 9.58 -17.82
C GLU A 28 -5.21 9.74 -16.53
N ASN A 29 -6.21 8.88 -16.32
CA ASN A 29 -7.01 8.89 -15.09
C ASN A 29 -6.15 8.70 -13.84
N VAL A 30 -5.17 7.80 -13.88
CA VAL A 30 -4.24 7.61 -12.75
C VAL A 30 -3.37 8.86 -12.55
N ASN A 31 -2.88 9.47 -13.61
CA ASN A 31 -2.09 10.71 -13.53
C ASN A 31 -2.91 11.90 -13.01
N VAL A 32 -4.22 11.98 -13.31
CA VAL A 32 -5.13 12.97 -12.71
C VAL A 32 -5.23 12.77 -11.20
N ILE A 33 -5.33 11.53 -10.72
CA ILE A 33 -5.34 11.25 -9.27
C ILE A 33 -3.99 11.65 -8.65
N ILE A 34 -2.88 11.27 -9.29
CA ILE A 34 -1.53 11.61 -8.82
C ILE A 34 -1.32 13.12 -8.77
N SER A 35 -1.76 13.88 -9.78
CA SER A 35 -1.63 15.34 -9.79
C SER A 35 -2.55 16.04 -8.78
N THR A 36 -3.69 15.43 -8.44
CA THR A 36 -4.63 15.95 -7.44
C THR A 36 -4.09 15.83 -6.02
N TYR A 37 -3.44 14.71 -5.68
CA TYR A 37 -2.98 14.41 -4.31
C TYR A 37 -1.47 14.51 -4.10
N GLY A 38 -0.68 14.56 -5.17
CA GLY A 38 0.77 14.70 -5.12
C GLY A 38 1.20 16.13 -4.83
N GLU A 39 2.40 16.28 -4.28
CA GLU A 39 3.01 17.59 -4.00
C GLU A 39 3.62 18.27 -5.25
N GLY A 40 3.26 17.80 -6.45
CA GLY A 40 3.77 18.29 -7.75
C GLY A 40 5.22 17.86 -8.05
N GLU A 41 5.75 18.31 -9.20
CA GLU A 41 7.15 18.03 -9.61
C GLU A 41 8.21 18.66 -8.69
N THR A 42 7.83 19.71 -7.94
CA THR A 42 8.67 20.35 -6.93
C THR A 42 8.64 19.62 -5.58
N GLY A 43 7.80 18.61 -5.44
CA GLY A 43 7.73 17.79 -4.24
C GLY A 43 9.03 17.01 -4.03
N PRO A 44 9.29 16.55 -2.79
CA PRO A 44 10.51 15.81 -2.46
C PRO A 44 10.61 14.44 -3.15
N MET A 45 9.51 13.96 -3.75
CA MET A 45 9.48 12.74 -4.57
C MET A 45 9.72 13.00 -6.07
N GLY A 46 9.83 14.26 -6.49
CA GLY A 46 9.96 14.66 -7.90
C GLY A 46 8.72 14.31 -8.72
N ASN A 47 8.91 14.04 -10.01
CA ASN A 47 7.82 13.62 -10.88
C ASN A 47 7.42 12.16 -10.59
N ILE A 48 6.27 12.00 -9.94
CA ILE A 48 5.67 10.71 -9.58
C ILE A 48 4.60 10.24 -10.58
N MET A 49 4.41 10.94 -11.70
CA MET A 49 3.48 10.51 -12.75
C MET A 49 3.95 9.20 -13.38
N ILE A 50 2.99 8.39 -13.79
CA ILE A 50 3.27 7.14 -14.49
C ILE A 50 3.30 7.39 -16.01
N ASP A 51 4.31 6.83 -16.66
CA ASP A 51 4.50 6.92 -18.11
C ASP A 51 4.93 5.55 -18.68
N PRO A 52 4.15 4.97 -19.61
CA PRO A 52 4.53 3.76 -20.33
C PRO A 52 5.89 3.86 -21.04
N VAL A 53 6.28 5.05 -21.53
CA VAL A 53 7.57 5.28 -22.19
C VAL A 53 8.73 5.09 -21.24
N LEU A 54 8.56 5.43 -19.95
CA LEU A 54 9.59 5.26 -18.94
C LEU A 54 9.67 3.82 -18.43
N GLY A 55 8.68 2.97 -18.73
CA GLY A 55 8.61 1.60 -18.24
C GLY A 55 7.91 1.44 -16.88
N THR A 56 7.25 2.49 -16.37
CA THR A 56 6.51 2.44 -15.10
C THR A 56 5.16 1.73 -15.22
N VAL A 57 4.73 1.41 -16.44
CA VAL A 57 3.46 0.73 -16.73
C VAL A 57 3.75 -0.63 -17.38
N GLY A 58 3.39 -1.69 -16.66
CA GLY A 58 3.33 -3.05 -17.21
C GLY A 58 1.91 -3.44 -17.63
N PHE A 59 1.78 -4.24 -18.69
CA PHE A 59 0.52 -4.75 -19.24
C PHE A 59 0.54 -6.28 -19.18
N GLY A 60 -0.59 -6.92 -18.84
CA GLY A 60 -0.66 -8.37 -18.89
C GLY A 60 -1.87 -9.01 -18.23
N SER A 61 -1.72 -10.29 -17.93
CA SER A 61 -2.72 -11.12 -17.27
C SER A 61 -2.07 -11.98 -16.18
N GLY A 62 -2.42 -11.70 -14.93
CA GLY A 62 -1.99 -12.53 -13.79
C GLY A 62 -2.59 -13.95 -13.82
N LEU A 63 -3.77 -14.13 -14.41
CA LEU A 63 -4.44 -15.43 -14.52
C LEU A 63 -3.66 -16.39 -15.44
N HIS A 64 -3.21 -15.87 -16.59
CA HIS A 64 -2.39 -16.62 -17.53
C HIS A 64 -0.89 -16.57 -17.17
N GLY A 65 -0.48 -15.61 -16.35
CA GLY A 65 0.89 -15.50 -15.83
C GLY A 65 1.88 -14.88 -16.81
N TRP A 66 1.40 -14.02 -17.71
CA TRP A 66 2.23 -13.27 -18.64
C TRP A 66 2.04 -11.77 -18.43
N ALA A 67 3.11 -11.03 -18.60
CA ALA A 67 3.08 -9.57 -18.59
C ALA A 67 4.33 -9.02 -19.27
N PHE A 68 4.24 -7.78 -19.70
CA PHE A 68 5.35 -7.09 -20.33
C PHE A 68 5.40 -5.61 -19.95
N THR A 69 6.58 -5.04 -20.06
CA THR A 69 6.80 -3.58 -20.11
C THR A 69 7.27 -3.19 -21.51
N LEU A 70 7.21 -1.89 -21.84
CA LEU A 70 7.78 -1.41 -23.11
C LEU A 70 9.28 -1.64 -23.21
N LYS A 71 9.98 -1.69 -22.07
CA LYS A 71 11.42 -1.92 -22.01
C LYS A 71 11.81 -3.29 -22.58
N GLN A 72 11.11 -4.35 -22.19
CA GLN A 72 11.38 -5.70 -22.69
C GLN A 72 11.20 -5.80 -24.21
N PHE A 73 10.11 -5.22 -24.74
CA PHE A 73 9.89 -5.17 -26.18
C PHE A 73 10.94 -4.30 -26.89
N ALA A 74 11.33 -3.18 -26.31
CA ALA A 74 12.39 -2.33 -26.86
C ALA A 74 13.74 -3.06 -26.94
N GLU A 75 14.13 -3.78 -25.90
CA GLU A 75 15.35 -4.61 -25.89
C GLU A 75 15.28 -5.70 -26.96
N MET A 76 14.17 -6.43 -27.05
CA MET A 76 13.96 -7.46 -28.07
C MET A 76 14.03 -6.87 -29.49
N TYR A 77 13.40 -5.71 -29.74
CA TYR A 77 13.41 -5.09 -31.06
C TYR A 77 14.75 -4.50 -31.42
N VAL A 78 15.44 -3.83 -30.50
CA VAL A 78 16.80 -3.31 -30.74
C VAL A 78 17.74 -4.43 -31.09
N GLN A 79 17.66 -5.59 -30.44
CA GLN A 79 18.44 -6.77 -30.81
C GLN A 79 18.10 -7.28 -32.22
N LYS A 80 16.82 -7.36 -32.58
CA LYS A 80 16.38 -7.78 -33.93
C LYS A 80 16.79 -6.79 -35.03
N PHE A 81 16.75 -5.48 -34.77
CA PHE A 81 17.20 -4.46 -35.71
C PHE A 81 18.73 -4.36 -35.77
N ALA A 82 19.44 -4.60 -34.67
CA ALA A 82 20.90 -4.65 -34.62
C ALA A 82 21.46 -5.92 -35.28
N ALA A 83 20.78 -7.07 -35.18
CA ALA A 83 21.17 -8.29 -35.90
C ALA A 83 21.16 -8.11 -37.44
N LYS A 84 20.45 -7.11 -37.95
CA LYS A 84 20.47 -6.72 -39.37
C LYS A 84 21.62 -5.77 -39.74
N GLY A 85 22.34 -5.21 -38.77
CA GLY A 85 23.48 -4.31 -38.98
C GLY A 85 24.71 -4.78 -38.20
N ASN A 86 25.74 -5.26 -38.92
CA ASN A 86 26.98 -5.85 -38.37
C ASN A 86 27.75 -4.93 -37.39
N GLY A 87 27.33 -4.83 -36.13
CA GLY A 87 28.06 -4.12 -35.10
C GLY A 87 27.68 -4.57 -33.70
N LYS A 88 28.64 -5.12 -32.95
CA LYS A 88 28.51 -5.28 -31.49
C LYS A 88 28.41 -3.89 -30.87
N LEU A 89 27.23 -3.53 -30.39
CA LEU A 89 26.98 -2.26 -29.72
C LEU A 89 27.64 -2.24 -28.34
N THR A 90 28.20 -1.10 -27.95
CA THR A 90 28.66 -0.91 -26.57
C THR A 90 27.45 -0.85 -25.62
N PRO A 91 27.60 -1.18 -24.31
CA PRO A 91 26.50 -1.14 -23.35
C PRO A 91 25.80 0.23 -23.28
N ALA A 92 26.55 1.33 -23.41
CA ALA A 92 26.01 2.69 -23.38
C ALA A 92 25.19 3.02 -24.64
N GLU A 93 25.67 2.63 -25.83
CA GLU A 93 24.92 2.82 -27.09
C GLU A 93 23.68 1.94 -27.14
N HIS A 94 23.76 0.73 -26.59
CA HIS A 94 22.61 -0.16 -26.47
C HIS A 94 21.52 0.47 -25.60
N ALA A 95 21.87 0.98 -24.41
CA ALA A 95 20.92 1.65 -23.52
C ALA A 95 20.23 2.84 -24.19
N LYS A 96 21.00 3.71 -24.87
CA LYS A 96 20.45 4.86 -25.61
C LYS A 96 19.50 4.44 -26.73
N LYS A 97 19.80 3.37 -27.47
CA LYS A 97 18.93 2.82 -28.51
C LYS A 97 17.65 2.22 -27.93
N VAL A 98 17.73 1.55 -26.77
CA VAL A 98 16.56 1.02 -26.06
C VAL A 98 15.65 2.16 -25.62
N GLU A 99 16.18 3.23 -25.04
CA GLU A 99 15.38 4.41 -24.65
C GLU A 99 14.70 5.09 -25.85
N ASP A 100 15.42 5.25 -26.97
CA ASP A 100 14.85 5.79 -28.21
C ASP A 100 13.76 4.87 -28.79
N MET A 101 13.95 3.55 -28.70
CA MET A 101 12.94 2.57 -29.11
C MET A 101 11.70 2.62 -28.21
N MET A 102 11.85 2.72 -26.90
CA MET A 102 10.73 2.88 -25.96
C MET A 102 9.89 4.13 -26.29
N LYS A 103 10.54 5.25 -26.62
CA LYS A 103 9.87 6.49 -27.08
C LYS A 103 9.14 6.35 -28.42
N LYS A 104 9.53 5.38 -29.25
CA LYS A 104 8.88 5.07 -30.53
C LYS A 104 7.72 4.09 -30.37
N LEU A 105 7.78 3.21 -29.37
CA LEU A 105 6.76 2.18 -29.13
C LEU A 105 5.46 2.71 -28.53
N TRP A 106 5.46 3.90 -27.92
CA TRP A 106 4.27 4.51 -27.31
C TRP A 106 3.92 5.87 -27.92
N GLY A 107 2.65 6.29 -27.80
CA GLY A 107 2.17 7.59 -28.23
C GLY A 107 1.83 7.66 -29.72
N ASP A 108 1.74 8.89 -30.25
CA ASP A 108 1.45 9.18 -31.66
C ASP A 108 2.70 8.96 -32.54
N ARG A 109 3.12 7.70 -32.57
CA ARG A 109 4.21 7.19 -33.37
C ARG A 109 3.68 6.07 -34.23
N TYR A 110 3.95 6.16 -35.52
CA TYR A 110 3.45 5.23 -36.53
C TYR A 110 4.62 4.58 -37.24
N PHE A 111 4.52 3.29 -37.54
CA PHE A 111 5.57 2.55 -38.23
C PHE A 111 5.09 2.21 -39.64
N ASP A 112 5.88 2.58 -40.65
CA ASP A 112 5.60 2.20 -42.03
C ASP A 112 6.44 0.96 -42.39
N PRO A 113 5.83 -0.22 -42.55
CA PRO A 113 6.55 -1.43 -42.93
C PRO A 113 7.11 -1.39 -44.36
N ALA A 114 6.53 -0.57 -45.26
CA ALA A 114 7.00 -0.45 -46.64
C ALA A 114 8.29 0.38 -46.73
N ASN A 115 8.37 1.47 -45.96
CA ASN A 115 9.53 2.36 -45.93
C ASN A 115 10.52 2.03 -44.80
N GLY A 116 10.15 1.15 -43.86
CA GLY A 116 10.96 0.75 -42.70
C GLY A 116 11.27 1.90 -41.73
N LYS A 117 10.48 2.98 -41.75
CA LYS A 117 10.72 4.22 -41.00
C LYS A 117 9.58 4.52 -40.02
N PHE A 118 9.95 5.15 -38.90
CA PHE A 118 8.98 5.68 -37.94
C PHE A 118 8.57 7.10 -38.35
N SER A 119 7.27 7.38 -38.31
CA SER A 119 6.67 8.68 -38.57
C SER A 119 5.92 9.20 -37.34
N LYS A 120 5.79 10.53 -37.23
CA LYS A 120 4.85 11.19 -36.31
C LYS A 120 3.49 11.42 -36.96
N ALA A 121 3.42 11.46 -38.29
CA ALA A 121 2.18 11.66 -39.01
C ALA A 121 1.39 10.34 -39.05
N ALA A 122 0.09 10.43 -38.77
CA ALA A 122 -0.84 9.29 -38.82
C ALA A 122 -1.07 8.77 -40.25
N SER A 123 -0.63 9.52 -41.26
CA SER A 123 -0.74 9.15 -42.67
C SER A 123 0.61 9.21 -43.36
N ASN A 124 0.82 8.31 -44.31
CA ASN A 124 1.94 8.33 -45.24
C ASN A 124 1.87 9.50 -46.23
N ALA A 125 2.96 9.73 -46.96
CA ALA A 125 3.00 10.69 -48.08
C ALA A 125 1.91 10.42 -49.14
N ASP A 126 1.45 9.17 -49.26
CA ASP A 126 0.38 8.73 -50.17
C ASP A 126 -1.04 8.82 -49.54
N GLY A 127 -1.19 9.40 -48.35
CA GLY A 127 -2.49 9.57 -47.68
C GLY A 127 -3.07 8.32 -47.00
N LYS A 128 -2.38 7.16 -47.07
CA LYS A 128 -2.79 5.94 -46.35
C LYS A 128 -2.56 6.09 -44.84
N LYS A 129 -3.56 5.71 -44.04
CA LYS A 129 -3.45 5.66 -42.57
C LYS A 129 -2.42 4.60 -42.17
N LEU A 130 -1.48 5.01 -41.33
CA LEU A 130 -0.51 4.11 -40.73
C LEU A 130 -1.05 3.55 -39.41
N PRO A 131 -0.86 2.25 -39.13
CA PRO A 131 -1.12 1.71 -37.80
C PRO A 131 -0.13 2.29 -36.80
N ARG A 132 -0.60 2.49 -35.57
CA ARG A 132 0.23 2.95 -34.46
C ARG A 132 1.32 1.90 -34.17
N THR A 133 2.50 2.37 -33.80
CA THR A 133 3.66 1.50 -33.53
C THR A 133 3.37 0.50 -32.41
N PHE A 134 2.69 0.94 -31.34
CA PHE A 134 2.27 0.05 -30.25
C PHE A 134 1.37 -1.09 -30.76
N CYS A 135 0.36 -0.74 -31.55
CA CYS A 135 -0.57 -1.69 -32.13
C CYS A 135 0.19 -2.69 -33.01
N GLN A 136 0.97 -2.18 -33.96
CA GLN A 136 1.65 -3.02 -34.94
C GLN A 136 2.77 -3.90 -34.38
N LEU A 137 3.60 -3.38 -33.47
CA LEU A 137 4.78 -4.09 -32.98
C LEU A 137 4.52 -4.83 -31.67
N ILE A 138 3.51 -4.48 -30.89
CA ILE A 138 3.26 -5.13 -29.59
C ILE A 138 1.95 -5.90 -29.64
N LEU A 139 0.84 -5.24 -29.97
CA LEU A 139 -0.48 -5.88 -29.92
C LEU A 139 -0.67 -6.89 -31.06
N ASP A 140 -0.37 -6.56 -32.31
CA ASP A 140 -0.63 -7.44 -33.46
C ASP A 140 0.01 -8.83 -33.29
N PRO A 141 1.29 -8.96 -32.87
CA PRO A 141 1.86 -10.28 -32.58
C PRO A 141 1.11 -11.03 -31.47
N ILE A 142 0.67 -10.34 -30.41
CA ILE A 142 -0.11 -10.94 -29.32
C ILE A 142 -1.47 -11.40 -29.85
N PHE A 143 -2.21 -10.55 -30.57
CA PHE A 143 -3.49 -10.90 -31.19
C PHE A 143 -3.36 -12.07 -32.15
N THR A 144 -2.31 -12.10 -32.97
CA THR A 144 -2.05 -13.19 -33.91
C THR A 144 -1.80 -14.51 -33.18
N VAL A 145 -1.06 -14.50 -32.08
CA VAL A 145 -0.82 -15.69 -31.23
C VAL A 145 -2.13 -16.17 -30.59
N PHE A 146 -2.93 -15.24 -30.05
CA PHE A 146 -4.23 -15.58 -29.46
C PHE A 146 -5.19 -16.15 -30.51
N ASP A 147 -5.29 -15.53 -31.68
CA ASP A 147 -6.15 -15.98 -32.79
C ASP A 147 -5.73 -17.36 -33.29
N ALA A 148 -4.44 -17.55 -33.59
CA ALA A 148 -3.94 -18.82 -34.13
C ALA A 148 -4.16 -19.99 -33.16
N ILE A 149 -3.92 -19.79 -31.86
CA ILE A 149 -4.08 -20.84 -30.84
C ILE A 149 -5.56 -21.11 -30.53
N MET A 150 -6.38 -20.07 -30.39
CA MET A 150 -7.80 -20.23 -30.03
C MET A 150 -8.65 -20.76 -31.18
N ASN A 151 -8.27 -20.46 -32.44
CA ASN A 151 -8.91 -20.98 -33.65
C ASN A 151 -8.23 -22.25 -34.19
N PHE A 152 -7.36 -22.89 -33.40
CA PHE A 152 -6.74 -24.19 -33.71
C PHE A 152 -6.00 -24.24 -35.06
N LYS A 153 -5.40 -23.12 -35.49
CA LYS A 153 -4.63 -23.02 -36.74
C LYS A 153 -3.22 -23.60 -36.54
N LYS A 154 -3.10 -24.94 -36.61
CA LYS A 154 -1.86 -25.67 -36.25
C LYS A 154 -0.63 -25.24 -37.06
N ASP A 155 -0.77 -25.07 -38.38
CA ASP A 155 0.34 -24.69 -39.27
C ASP A 155 0.84 -23.26 -39.00
N GLU A 156 -0.09 -22.33 -38.74
CA GLU A 156 0.25 -20.94 -38.39
C GLU A 156 0.88 -20.87 -37.00
N THR A 157 0.33 -21.63 -36.05
CA THR A 157 0.83 -21.70 -34.67
C THR A 157 2.27 -22.22 -34.63
N ALA A 158 2.59 -23.28 -35.38
CA ALA A 158 3.94 -23.80 -35.47
C ALA A 158 4.94 -22.76 -36.03
N LYS A 159 4.56 -22.07 -37.12
CA LYS A 159 5.37 -20.98 -37.71
C LYS A 159 5.54 -19.80 -36.76
N LEU A 160 4.51 -19.45 -35.99
CA LEU A 160 4.56 -18.37 -35.01
C LEU A 160 5.48 -18.71 -33.84
N ILE A 161 5.40 -19.94 -33.31
CA ILE A 161 6.26 -20.42 -32.24
C ILE A 161 7.73 -20.38 -32.67
N GLU A 162 8.04 -20.81 -33.89
CA GLU A 162 9.39 -20.74 -34.47
C GLU A 162 9.85 -19.28 -34.65
N LYS A 163 8.99 -18.41 -35.21
CA LYS A 163 9.31 -16.98 -35.43
C LYS A 163 9.52 -16.20 -34.13
N LEU A 164 8.85 -16.60 -33.06
CA LEU A 164 8.99 -16.00 -31.73
C LEU A 164 10.11 -16.64 -30.90
N ASP A 165 10.80 -17.65 -31.43
CA ASP A 165 11.87 -18.40 -30.76
C ASP A 165 11.41 -19.01 -29.41
N ILE A 166 10.18 -19.53 -29.38
CA ILE A 166 9.59 -20.13 -28.18
C ILE A 166 9.88 -21.63 -28.19
N LYS A 167 10.67 -22.09 -27.21
CA LYS A 167 10.91 -23.53 -27.02
C LYS A 167 9.74 -24.15 -26.25
N LEU A 168 9.04 -25.11 -26.85
CA LEU A 168 8.00 -25.91 -26.19
C LEU A 168 8.53 -27.32 -25.89
N ASP A 169 8.27 -27.80 -24.67
CA ASP A 169 8.61 -29.16 -24.25
C ASP A 169 7.62 -30.16 -24.87
N SER A 170 7.97 -31.45 -24.87
CA SER A 170 7.16 -32.51 -25.49
C SER A 170 5.71 -32.51 -24.99
N GLU A 171 5.49 -32.36 -23.68
CA GLU A 171 4.15 -32.31 -23.08
C GLU A 171 3.35 -31.05 -23.43
N ASP A 172 4.04 -29.93 -23.71
CA ASP A 172 3.38 -28.68 -24.07
C ASP A 172 2.94 -28.67 -25.54
N LYS A 173 3.56 -29.50 -26.40
CA LYS A 173 3.17 -29.65 -27.81
C LYS A 173 1.82 -30.36 -27.98
N ASP A 174 1.47 -31.23 -27.04
CA ASP A 174 0.20 -31.97 -27.05
C ASP A 174 -0.97 -31.16 -26.48
N LYS A 175 -0.69 -30.04 -25.80
CA LYS A 175 -1.72 -29.15 -25.24
C LYS A 175 -2.35 -28.33 -26.37
N GLU A 176 -3.64 -28.05 -26.24
CA GLU A 176 -4.37 -27.20 -27.18
C GLU A 176 -5.24 -26.15 -26.45
N GLY A 177 -5.73 -25.16 -27.21
CA GLY A 177 -6.60 -24.09 -26.70
C GLY A 177 -5.98 -23.29 -25.56
N LYS A 178 -6.75 -23.04 -24.50
CA LYS A 178 -6.34 -22.19 -23.37
C LYS A 178 -5.10 -22.70 -22.62
N GLN A 179 -4.87 -24.02 -22.58
CA GLN A 179 -3.70 -24.58 -21.89
C GLN A 179 -2.41 -24.31 -22.66
N LEU A 180 -2.46 -24.50 -23.99
CA LEU A 180 -1.34 -24.15 -24.88
C LEU A 180 -1.07 -22.66 -24.85
N LEU A 181 -2.12 -21.83 -24.95
CA LEU A 181 -2.00 -20.37 -24.88
C LEU A 181 -1.29 -19.93 -23.59
N LYS A 182 -1.67 -20.51 -22.45
CA LYS A 182 -1.03 -20.22 -21.17
C LYS A 182 0.45 -20.60 -21.16
N ALA A 183 0.81 -21.77 -21.71
CA ALA A 183 2.20 -22.23 -21.78
C ALA A 183 3.04 -21.33 -22.70
N VAL A 184 2.55 -21.04 -23.91
CA VAL A 184 3.21 -20.19 -24.91
C VAL A 184 3.43 -18.78 -24.34
N MET A 185 2.38 -18.15 -23.79
CA MET A 185 2.49 -16.78 -23.27
C MET A 185 3.41 -16.68 -22.05
N ARG A 186 3.45 -17.69 -21.17
CA ARG A 186 4.36 -17.72 -20.02
C ARG A 186 5.82 -17.79 -20.42
N ARG A 187 6.13 -18.56 -21.47
CA ARG A 187 7.50 -18.68 -21.99
C ARG A 187 7.91 -17.45 -22.79
N TRP A 188 6.96 -16.86 -23.52
CA TRP A 188 7.24 -15.69 -24.35
C TRP A 188 7.39 -14.40 -23.55
N LEU A 189 6.49 -14.14 -22.59
CA LEU A 189 6.45 -12.92 -21.79
C LEU A 189 6.25 -13.24 -20.30
N PRO A 190 7.27 -13.76 -19.60
CA PRO A 190 7.15 -14.11 -18.18
C PRO A 190 6.77 -12.88 -17.33
N ALA A 191 5.63 -12.96 -16.62
CA ALA A 191 5.15 -11.83 -15.84
C ALA A 191 6.11 -11.38 -14.72
N GLY A 192 6.89 -12.33 -14.17
CA GLY A 192 7.86 -12.06 -13.11
C GLY A 192 8.95 -11.10 -13.54
N GLU A 193 9.50 -11.26 -14.74
CA GLU A 193 10.57 -10.39 -15.24
C GLU A 193 10.10 -8.96 -15.45
N ALA A 194 8.90 -8.78 -16.04
CA ALA A 194 8.32 -7.47 -16.27
C ALA A 194 8.11 -6.71 -14.94
N LEU A 195 7.59 -7.41 -13.93
CA LEU A 195 7.34 -6.83 -12.62
C LEU A 195 8.62 -6.54 -11.85
N LEU A 196 9.56 -7.49 -11.81
CA LEU A 196 10.84 -7.31 -11.12
C LEU A 196 11.65 -6.16 -11.74
N GLN A 197 11.64 -6.04 -13.08
CA GLN A 197 12.29 -4.94 -13.77
C GLN A 197 11.67 -3.59 -13.40
N MET A 198 10.33 -3.50 -13.38
CA MET A 198 9.62 -2.29 -12.98
C MET A 198 9.92 -1.92 -11.52
N ILE A 199 9.91 -2.90 -10.61
CA ILE A 199 10.18 -2.72 -9.17
C ILE A 199 11.61 -2.22 -8.96
N THR A 200 12.60 -2.87 -9.56
CA THR A 200 14.02 -2.57 -9.32
C THR A 200 14.47 -1.22 -9.91
N ILE A 201 13.89 -0.81 -11.04
CA ILE A 201 14.27 0.43 -11.73
C ILE A 201 13.55 1.64 -11.13
N HIS A 202 12.26 1.52 -10.81
CA HIS A 202 11.44 2.67 -10.47
C HIS A 202 11.14 2.81 -8.98
N LEU A 203 11.14 1.73 -8.19
CA LEU A 203 10.96 1.87 -6.75
C LEU A 203 12.28 2.21 -6.08
N PRO A 204 12.35 3.30 -5.29
CA PRO A 204 13.57 3.72 -4.65
C PRO A 204 13.99 2.73 -3.55
N SER A 205 15.30 2.59 -3.37
CA SER A 205 15.85 1.84 -2.25
C SER A 205 15.49 2.50 -0.91
N PRO A 206 15.52 1.76 0.22
CA PRO A 206 15.41 2.31 1.57
C PRO A 206 16.27 3.55 1.81
N VAL A 207 17.52 3.53 1.33
CA VAL A 207 18.50 4.61 1.52
C VAL A 207 18.03 5.90 0.83
N THR A 208 17.47 5.80 -0.38
CA THR A 208 16.90 6.96 -1.08
C THR A 208 15.56 7.38 -0.47
N ALA A 209 14.69 6.41 -0.16
CA ALA A 209 13.34 6.64 0.31
C ALA A 209 13.28 7.30 1.71
N GLN A 210 14.16 6.89 2.62
CA GLN A 210 14.12 7.38 4.00
C GLN A 210 14.53 8.86 4.12
N ARG A 211 15.40 9.36 3.23
CA ARG A 211 15.87 10.77 3.25
C ARG A 211 14.72 11.76 3.22
N TYR A 212 13.79 11.60 2.28
CA TYR A 212 12.63 12.48 2.17
C TYR A 212 11.44 12.05 3.04
N ARG A 213 11.36 10.76 3.42
CA ARG A 213 10.26 10.27 4.27
C ARG A 213 10.47 10.48 5.76
N CYS A 214 11.69 10.76 6.22
CA CYS A 214 11.97 10.92 7.64
C CYS A 214 11.07 11.98 8.29
N GLU A 215 10.85 13.11 7.63
CA GLU A 215 9.99 14.19 8.12
C GLU A 215 8.52 13.75 8.28
N LEU A 216 8.03 12.88 7.40
CA LEU A 216 6.68 12.33 7.49
C LEU A 216 6.56 11.25 8.58
N LEU A 217 7.64 10.50 8.80
CA LEU A 217 7.65 9.29 9.61
C LEU A 217 8.00 9.55 11.09
N TYR A 218 8.85 10.54 11.39
CA TYR A 218 9.32 10.81 12.75
C TYR A 218 8.65 12.06 13.32
N GLU A 219 8.10 11.98 14.54
CA GLU A 219 7.43 13.13 15.17
C GLU A 219 8.39 14.03 15.97
N GLY A 220 9.63 13.58 16.18
CA GLY A 220 10.64 14.34 16.91
C GLY A 220 11.36 15.39 16.07
N PRO A 221 12.31 16.12 16.68
CA PRO A 221 13.13 17.11 16.00
C PRO A 221 13.91 16.48 14.82
N PRO A 222 13.99 17.16 13.66
CA PRO A 222 14.63 16.63 12.45
C PRO A 222 16.17 16.56 12.52
N ASP A 223 16.75 17.18 13.54
CA ASP A 223 18.16 17.27 13.89
C ASP A 223 18.60 16.25 14.95
N ASP A 224 17.66 15.50 15.51
CA ASP A 224 17.94 14.45 16.50
C ASP A 224 18.76 13.29 15.90
N GLU A 225 19.55 12.61 16.74
CA GLU A 225 20.39 11.48 16.33
C GLU A 225 19.54 10.36 15.73
N ALA A 226 18.34 10.12 16.30
CA ALA A 226 17.37 9.17 15.76
C ALA A 226 16.86 9.59 14.36
N ALA A 227 16.58 10.88 14.15
CA ALA A 227 16.15 11.39 12.84
C ALA A 227 17.27 11.28 11.80
N MET A 228 18.52 11.59 12.18
CA MET A 228 19.68 11.47 11.31
C MET A 228 19.98 10.00 10.97
N GLY A 229 19.85 9.09 11.93
CA GLY A 229 19.94 7.65 11.70
C GLY A 229 18.90 7.15 10.70
N ILE A 230 17.64 7.61 10.82
CA ILE A 230 16.57 7.30 9.85
C ILE A 230 16.90 7.89 8.48
N LYS A 231 17.30 9.16 8.37
CA LYS A 231 17.61 9.79 7.07
C LYS A 231 18.74 9.08 6.32
N ASN A 232 19.75 8.63 7.05
CA ASN A 232 20.94 8.00 6.47
C ASN A 232 20.79 6.49 6.28
N CYS A 233 19.73 5.88 6.82
CA CYS A 233 19.59 4.42 6.89
C CYS A 233 20.86 3.80 7.50
N ASP A 234 21.32 4.33 8.64
CA ASP A 234 22.60 3.94 9.24
C ASP A 234 22.43 2.71 10.15
N PRO A 235 23.09 1.58 9.86
CA PRO A 235 23.04 0.41 10.73
C PRO A 235 23.77 0.62 12.06
N LYS A 236 24.70 1.58 12.15
CA LYS A 236 25.43 1.89 13.40
C LYS A 236 24.72 2.92 14.28
N GLY A 237 23.67 3.56 13.76
CA GLY A 237 22.89 4.54 14.49
C GLY A 237 22.01 3.92 15.57
N PRO A 238 21.24 4.75 16.30
CA PRO A 238 20.28 4.27 17.28
C PRO A 238 19.22 3.39 16.60
N LEU A 239 18.76 2.34 17.31
CA LEU A 239 17.71 1.48 16.81
C LEU A 239 16.43 2.30 16.70
N MET A 240 15.83 2.31 15.53
CA MET A 240 14.48 2.84 15.29
C MET A 240 13.74 1.81 14.46
N MET A 241 12.75 1.16 15.05
CA MET A 241 11.90 0.19 14.38
C MET A 241 10.44 0.55 14.59
N TYR A 242 9.63 0.45 13.54
CA TYR A 242 8.19 0.65 13.62
C TYR A 242 7.46 -0.68 13.48
N ILE A 243 6.62 -1.01 14.45
CA ILE A 243 5.71 -2.15 14.37
C ILE A 243 4.43 -1.72 13.67
N SER A 244 4.15 -2.35 12.53
CA SER A 244 3.00 -2.03 11.68
C SER A 244 1.76 -2.84 12.05
N LYS A 245 1.93 -4.12 12.36
CA LYS A 245 0.83 -5.03 12.70
C LYS A 245 1.31 -6.19 13.56
N MET A 246 0.39 -6.80 14.28
CA MET A 246 0.61 -8.09 14.93
C MET A 246 0.15 -9.20 13.98
N VAL A 247 1.00 -10.20 13.75
CA VAL A 247 0.70 -11.35 12.88
C VAL A 247 0.40 -12.55 13.79
N PRO A 248 -0.76 -13.20 13.66
CA PRO A 248 -1.08 -14.38 14.46
C PRO A 248 -0.14 -15.54 14.09
N THR A 249 0.25 -16.31 15.10
CA THR A 249 1.06 -17.52 14.92
C THR A 249 0.18 -18.76 14.84
N THR A 250 0.74 -19.88 14.36
CA THR A 250 0.09 -21.20 14.48
C THR A 250 -0.16 -21.58 15.93
N ASP A 251 0.72 -21.12 16.83
CA ASP A 251 0.56 -21.32 18.27
C ASP A 251 -0.52 -20.37 18.79
N LYS A 252 -1.65 -20.94 19.22
CA LYS A 252 -2.80 -20.18 19.70
C LYS A 252 -2.39 -19.27 20.88
N GLY A 253 -2.56 -17.97 20.71
CA GLY A 253 -2.40 -16.98 21.77
C GLY A 253 -1.09 -16.19 21.78
N ARG A 254 -0.18 -16.42 20.83
CA ARG A 254 0.99 -15.56 20.59
C ARG A 254 0.88 -14.83 19.27
N PHE A 255 1.51 -13.66 19.22
CA PHE A 255 1.57 -12.84 18.01
C PHE A 255 3.00 -12.42 17.73
N TYR A 256 3.37 -12.41 16.46
CA TYR A 256 4.62 -11.79 16.02
C TYR A 256 4.40 -10.31 15.74
N ALA A 257 5.24 -9.46 16.31
CA ALA A 257 5.22 -8.04 15.98
C ALA A 257 5.93 -7.83 14.65
N PHE A 258 5.18 -7.51 13.60
CA PHE A 258 5.71 -7.32 12.25
C PHE A 258 6.02 -5.84 12.02
N GLY A 259 7.27 -5.55 11.69
CA GLY A 259 7.72 -4.18 11.56
C GLY A 259 8.93 -4.02 10.66
N ARG A 260 9.37 -2.78 10.51
CA ARG A 260 10.53 -2.41 9.72
C ARG A 260 11.54 -1.66 10.58
N VAL A 261 12.82 -2.05 10.44
CA VAL A 261 13.94 -1.33 11.04
C VAL A 261 14.29 -0.16 10.11
N PHE A 262 14.24 1.06 10.63
CA PHE A 262 14.59 2.29 9.90
C PHE A 262 16.02 2.74 10.17
N SER A 263 16.52 2.54 11.39
CA SER A 263 17.89 2.88 11.81
C SER A 263 18.39 1.83 12.80
N GLY A 264 19.70 1.62 12.87
CA GLY A 264 20.34 0.66 13.77
C GLY A 264 20.18 -0.80 13.36
N VAL A 265 20.53 -1.71 14.27
CA VAL A 265 20.38 -3.16 14.14
C VAL A 265 19.52 -3.68 15.30
N VAL A 266 18.58 -4.57 15.00
CA VAL A 266 17.84 -5.30 16.03
C VAL A 266 18.45 -6.69 16.19
N SER A 267 18.74 -7.09 17.42
CA SER A 267 19.36 -8.39 17.72
C SER A 267 18.58 -9.12 18.81
N THR A 268 18.63 -10.45 18.77
CA THR A 268 18.04 -11.31 19.80
C THR A 268 18.70 -11.04 21.16
N GLY A 269 17.90 -10.91 22.22
CA GLY A 269 18.36 -10.60 23.58
C GLY A 269 18.63 -9.12 23.84
N LEU A 270 18.57 -8.25 22.82
CA LEU A 270 18.77 -6.81 22.98
C LEU A 270 17.65 -6.21 23.84
N LYS A 271 18.04 -5.45 24.88
CA LYS A 271 17.09 -4.67 25.68
C LYS A 271 16.64 -3.45 24.89
N VAL A 272 15.35 -3.40 24.59
CA VAL A 272 14.75 -2.31 23.81
C VAL A 272 13.66 -1.60 24.58
N ARG A 273 13.40 -0.36 24.18
CA ARG A 273 12.31 0.48 24.67
C ARG A 273 11.15 0.33 23.69
N ILE A 274 10.06 -0.26 24.15
CA ILE A 274 8.82 -0.39 23.41
C ILE A 274 7.95 0.81 23.79
N MET A 275 7.74 1.70 22.83
CA MET A 275 6.94 2.91 22.97
C MET A 275 5.61 2.70 22.26
N GLY A 276 4.51 2.72 23.01
CA GLY A 276 3.17 2.62 22.45
C GLY A 276 2.72 3.93 21.77
N PRO A 277 1.54 3.94 21.13
CA PRO A 277 1.06 5.05 20.31
C PRO A 277 0.96 6.39 21.05
N ASN A 278 0.71 6.36 22.37
CA ASN A 278 0.48 7.57 23.17
C ASN A 278 1.72 8.01 23.98
N TYR A 279 2.85 7.32 23.81
CA TYR A 279 4.09 7.68 24.50
C TYR A 279 4.54 9.10 24.14
N THR A 280 4.97 9.84 25.16
CA THR A 280 5.59 11.16 25.00
C THR A 280 6.91 11.19 25.77
N PRO A 281 7.99 11.71 25.17
CA PRO A 281 9.28 11.80 25.86
C PRO A 281 9.16 12.53 27.20
N GLY A 282 9.75 11.93 28.24
CA GLY A 282 9.69 12.44 29.62
C GLY A 282 8.57 11.84 30.48
N LYS A 283 7.56 11.20 29.88
CA LYS A 283 6.56 10.43 30.62
C LYS A 283 6.92 8.95 30.66
N LYS A 284 6.47 8.25 31.71
CA LYS A 284 6.57 6.78 31.83
C LYS A 284 5.32 6.06 31.30
N GLU A 285 4.31 6.79 30.88
CA GLU A 285 3.08 6.25 30.30
C GLU A 285 3.42 5.57 28.96
N ASP A 286 2.92 4.36 28.75
CA ASP A 286 3.04 3.61 27.48
C ASP A 286 4.50 3.28 27.07
N LEU A 287 5.41 3.19 28.04
CA LEU A 287 6.82 2.84 27.87
C LEU A 287 7.15 1.52 28.58
N TYR A 288 7.70 0.56 27.85
CA TYR A 288 8.12 -0.74 28.39
C TYR A 288 9.56 -1.07 28.00
N LEU A 289 10.40 -1.41 28.97
CA LEU A 289 11.78 -1.85 28.73
C LEU A 289 11.85 -3.38 28.84
N LYS A 290 12.06 -4.06 27.73
CA LYS A 290 12.11 -5.52 27.67
C LYS A 290 13.15 -6.02 26.67
N PRO A 291 13.80 -7.17 26.94
CA PRO A 291 14.64 -7.82 25.96
C PRO A 291 13.77 -8.45 24.86
N ILE A 292 14.25 -8.38 23.62
CA ILE A 292 13.65 -9.10 22.48
C ILE A 292 13.96 -10.59 22.65
N GLN A 293 12.94 -11.44 22.67
CA GLN A 293 13.13 -12.88 22.88
C GLN A 293 13.68 -13.58 21.63
N GLY A 294 13.29 -13.11 20.45
CA GLY A 294 13.76 -13.66 19.19
C GLY A 294 13.40 -12.76 18.02
N THR A 295 14.27 -12.76 17.03
CA THR A 295 14.08 -12.08 15.76
C THR A 295 13.83 -13.14 14.67
N ILE A 296 12.83 -12.92 13.83
CA ILE A 296 12.42 -13.88 12.80
C ILE A 296 12.20 -13.21 11.45
N LEU A 297 12.59 -13.91 10.39
CA LEU A 297 12.25 -13.58 9.01
C LEU A 297 10.93 -14.24 8.63
N MET A 298 9.99 -13.44 8.16
CA MET A 298 8.66 -13.89 7.78
C MET A 298 8.63 -14.24 6.27
N MET A 299 8.64 -15.53 5.93
CA MET A 299 8.53 -16.04 4.55
C MET A 299 7.11 -16.57 4.28
N GLY A 300 6.13 -15.66 4.28
CA GLY A 300 4.72 -16.02 4.10
C GLY A 300 4.18 -16.78 5.31
N ARG A 301 4.04 -18.10 5.20
CA ARG A 301 3.57 -18.98 6.31
C ARG A 301 4.71 -19.53 7.16
N TYR A 302 5.93 -19.54 6.63
CA TYR A 302 7.11 -20.05 7.33
C TYR A 302 7.85 -18.90 8.00
N VAL A 303 8.50 -19.22 9.11
CA VAL A 303 9.33 -18.28 9.86
C VAL A 303 10.71 -18.90 10.08
N GLU A 304 11.74 -18.09 9.90
CA GLU A 304 13.13 -18.50 10.10
C GLU A 304 13.77 -17.60 11.16
N PRO A 305 14.31 -18.17 12.25
CA PRO A 305 14.98 -17.38 13.28
C PRO A 305 16.29 -16.80 12.75
N ILE A 306 16.51 -15.51 12.99
CA ILE A 306 17.74 -14.80 12.62
C ILE A 306 18.28 -14.10 13.87
N GLU A 307 19.60 -14.02 14.02
CA GLU A 307 20.23 -13.40 15.17
C GLU A 307 20.06 -11.87 15.17
N ASP A 308 20.37 -11.23 14.04
CA ASP A 308 20.36 -9.79 13.87
C ASP A 308 19.78 -9.34 12.51
N VAL A 309 19.16 -8.16 12.50
CA VAL A 309 18.59 -7.55 11.28
C VAL A 309 18.95 -6.06 11.20
N PRO A 310 19.65 -5.62 10.14
CA PRO A 310 20.03 -4.23 9.97
C PRO A 310 18.88 -3.37 9.41
N CYS A 311 19.05 -2.06 9.54
CA CYS A 311 18.14 -1.04 9.01
C CYS A 311 17.82 -1.22 7.52
N GLY A 312 16.62 -0.82 7.14
CA GLY A 312 16.07 -0.98 5.79
C GLY A 312 15.18 -2.21 5.64
N ASN A 313 15.37 -3.24 6.48
CA ASN A 313 14.69 -4.52 6.38
C ASN A 313 13.41 -4.64 7.20
N ILE A 314 12.55 -5.56 6.78
CA ILE A 314 11.31 -5.94 7.45
C ILE A 314 11.56 -7.21 8.25
N VAL A 315 11.05 -7.26 9.48
CA VAL A 315 11.33 -8.34 10.43
C VAL A 315 10.16 -8.57 11.38
N GLY A 316 10.01 -9.80 11.84
CA GLY A 316 9.12 -10.18 12.92
C GLY A 316 9.87 -10.23 14.26
N LEU A 317 9.26 -9.73 15.32
CA LEU A 317 9.78 -9.88 16.70
C LEU A 317 8.88 -10.78 17.53
N VAL A 318 9.53 -11.57 18.38
CA VAL A 318 8.88 -12.45 19.36
C VAL A 318 9.04 -11.86 20.76
N GLY A 319 7.97 -11.89 21.57
CA GLY A 319 7.96 -11.46 22.97
C GLY A 319 7.60 -9.99 23.21
N VAL A 320 7.14 -9.28 22.18
CA VAL A 320 6.69 -7.86 22.25
C VAL A 320 5.15 -7.76 22.39
N ASP A 321 4.43 -8.85 22.16
CA ASP A 321 2.97 -8.95 22.06
C ASP A 321 2.20 -8.62 23.33
N GLN A 322 2.80 -8.80 24.50
CA GLN A 322 2.16 -8.49 25.78
C GLN A 322 2.06 -6.97 26.03
N PHE A 323 3.01 -6.20 25.51
CA PHE A 323 3.16 -4.77 25.79
C PHE A 323 2.54 -3.90 24.71
N LEU A 324 2.11 -4.52 23.60
CA LEU A 324 1.58 -3.81 22.45
C LEU A 324 0.21 -4.35 22.04
N VAL A 325 -0.63 -3.43 21.56
CA VAL A 325 -1.91 -3.79 20.92
C VAL A 325 -1.79 -3.76 19.40
N LYS A 326 -1.43 -2.61 18.80
CA LYS A 326 -1.49 -2.43 17.33
C LYS A 326 -0.16 -2.01 16.71
N THR A 327 0.32 -0.84 17.09
CA THR A 327 1.52 -0.21 16.52
C THR A 327 2.41 0.28 17.63
N ALA A 328 3.71 0.27 17.38
CA ALA A 328 4.74 0.70 18.33
C ALA A 328 5.88 1.37 17.59
N THR A 329 6.61 2.20 18.32
CA THR A 329 7.98 2.53 17.98
C THR A 329 8.91 1.81 18.96
N ILE A 330 9.90 1.10 18.45
CA ILE A 330 10.93 0.42 19.25
C ILE A 330 12.23 1.17 19.06
N SER A 331 12.88 1.55 20.17
CA SER A 331 14.15 2.25 20.13
C SER A 331 15.13 1.81 21.21
N THR A 332 16.43 2.03 20.97
CA THR A 332 17.49 1.95 21.98
C THR A 332 17.86 3.32 22.56
N PHE A 333 17.48 4.42 21.90
CA PHE A 333 17.80 5.77 22.33
C PHE A 333 16.83 6.29 23.40
N GLU A 334 17.32 7.01 24.41
CA GLU A 334 16.48 7.46 25.54
C GLU A 334 15.58 8.65 25.19
N HIS A 335 16.08 9.57 24.37
CA HIS A 335 15.33 10.76 23.95
C HIS A 335 14.56 10.57 22.63
N SER A 336 14.40 9.31 22.20
CA SER A 336 13.66 8.97 20.98
C SER A 336 12.20 9.40 21.08
N HIS A 337 11.69 9.99 20.01
CA HIS A 337 10.28 10.28 19.83
C HIS A 337 9.58 9.12 19.11
N ASN A 338 8.25 9.12 19.18
CA ASN A 338 7.45 8.17 18.44
C ASN A 338 7.52 8.43 16.93
N MET A 339 7.44 7.36 16.16
CA MET A 339 7.12 7.44 14.75
C MET A 339 5.62 7.65 14.58
N ARG A 340 5.25 8.38 13.54
CA ARG A 340 3.87 8.77 13.26
C ARG A 340 2.99 7.55 13.09
N VAL A 341 1.96 7.46 13.92
CA VAL A 341 0.99 6.36 13.86
C VAL A 341 0.25 6.40 12.52
N MET A 342 0.06 5.24 11.91
CA MET A 342 -0.68 5.12 10.65
C MET A 342 -2.10 5.68 10.81
N LYS A 343 -2.44 6.66 9.97
CA LYS A 343 -3.83 7.10 9.79
C LYS A 343 -4.48 6.17 8.77
N PHE A 344 -5.45 5.39 9.22
CA PHE A 344 -6.28 4.64 8.31
C PHE A 344 -7.25 5.60 7.59
N SER A 345 -7.36 5.46 6.27
CA SER A 345 -8.23 6.33 5.46
C SER A 345 -9.71 6.17 5.78
N VAL A 346 -10.09 5.05 6.42
CA VAL A 346 -11.47 4.71 6.74
C VAL A 346 -11.61 4.60 8.26
N SER A 347 -12.68 5.16 8.81
CA SER A 347 -13.04 4.97 10.22
C SER A 347 -14.00 3.78 10.35
N PRO A 348 -13.89 2.95 11.40
CA PRO A 348 -14.86 1.89 11.64
C PRO A 348 -16.20 2.51 12.08
N VAL A 349 -17.18 2.49 11.18
CA VAL A 349 -18.50 3.14 11.39
C VAL A 349 -19.59 2.15 11.77
N VAL A 350 -19.47 0.91 11.31
CA VAL A 350 -20.45 -0.17 11.53
C VAL A 350 -20.12 -0.83 12.86
N ARG A 351 -21.12 -0.94 13.75
CA ARG A 351 -20.99 -1.48 15.10
C ARG A 351 -21.98 -2.60 15.34
N VAL A 352 -21.55 -3.59 16.12
CA VAL A 352 -22.40 -4.67 16.63
C VAL A 352 -22.08 -4.89 18.11
N ALA A 353 -23.11 -5.06 18.93
CA ALA A 353 -22.97 -5.52 20.30
C ALA A 353 -22.82 -7.04 20.32
N VAL A 354 -21.84 -7.52 21.08
CA VAL A 354 -21.47 -8.94 21.19
C VAL A 354 -21.60 -9.38 22.64
N GLU A 355 -22.34 -10.46 22.85
CA GLU A 355 -22.54 -11.07 24.15
C GLU A 355 -22.15 -12.56 24.10
N ALA A 356 -21.66 -13.10 25.22
CA ALA A 356 -21.48 -14.54 25.35
C ALA A 356 -22.84 -15.19 25.59
N ARG A 357 -23.18 -16.27 24.87
CA ARG A 357 -24.45 -16.99 25.13
C ARG A 357 -24.51 -17.55 26.55
N ASN A 358 -23.36 -18.00 27.06
CA ASN A 358 -23.21 -18.45 28.43
C ASN A 358 -22.46 -17.40 29.24
N PRO A 359 -23.05 -16.83 30.31
CA PRO A 359 -22.39 -15.84 31.16
C PRO A 359 -21.08 -16.34 31.79
N ALA A 360 -20.93 -17.65 32.02
CA ALA A 360 -19.70 -18.22 32.58
C ALA A 360 -18.48 -18.08 31.64
N ASP A 361 -18.71 -17.92 30.34
CA ASP A 361 -17.67 -17.78 29.33
C ASP A 361 -17.26 -16.33 29.05
N LEU A 362 -17.81 -15.36 29.80
CA LEU A 362 -17.46 -13.94 29.67
C LEU A 362 -15.94 -13.66 29.73
N PRO A 363 -15.14 -14.29 30.61
CA PRO A 363 -13.69 -14.09 30.61
C PRO A 363 -13.01 -14.50 29.29
N LYS A 364 -13.51 -15.56 28.64
CA LYS A 364 -13.02 -15.99 27.33
C LYS A 364 -13.41 -15.01 26.23
N LEU A 365 -14.61 -14.43 26.30
CA LEU A 365 -15.02 -13.38 25.37
C LEU A 365 -14.11 -12.15 25.48
N VAL A 366 -13.85 -11.67 26.70
CA VAL A 366 -12.99 -10.50 26.92
C VAL A 366 -11.57 -10.75 26.42
N GLU A 367 -11.02 -11.94 26.66
CA GLU A 367 -9.70 -12.32 26.15
C GLU A 367 -9.70 -12.46 24.61
N GLY A 368 -10.76 -13.05 24.03
CA GLY A 368 -10.95 -13.14 22.59
C GLY A 368 -11.04 -11.77 21.91
N LEU A 369 -11.78 -10.83 22.51
CA LEU A 369 -11.90 -9.44 22.03
C LEU A 369 -10.55 -8.72 22.07
N LYS A 370 -9.75 -8.92 23.12
CA LYS A 370 -8.38 -8.38 23.18
C LYS A 370 -7.49 -8.95 22.07
N ARG A 371 -7.63 -10.23 21.74
CA ARG A 371 -6.89 -10.87 20.65
C ARG A 371 -7.34 -10.37 19.28
N LEU A 372 -8.64 -10.20 19.07
CA LEU A 372 -9.22 -9.63 17.86
C LEU A 372 -8.72 -8.18 17.63
N ALA A 373 -8.71 -7.38 18.69
CA ALA A 373 -8.19 -6.01 18.63
C ALA A 373 -6.68 -5.92 18.33
N LYS A 374 -5.93 -6.99 18.60
CA LYS A 374 -4.50 -7.13 18.25
C LYS A 374 -4.30 -7.62 16.82
N SER A 375 -5.08 -8.59 16.37
CA SER A 375 -4.94 -9.20 15.04
C SER A 375 -5.32 -8.22 13.92
N ASP A 376 -6.42 -7.49 14.10
CA ASP A 376 -6.91 -6.53 13.11
C ASP A 376 -6.62 -5.07 13.51
N PRO A 377 -5.85 -4.32 12.69
CA PRO A 377 -5.51 -2.94 13.01
C PRO A 377 -6.70 -1.97 12.93
N MET A 378 -7.74 -2.28 12.14
CA MET A 378 -8.92 -1.45 11.90
C MET A 378 -10.03 -1.67 12.92
N VAL A 379 -10.17 -2.88 13.45
CA VAL A 379 -11.22 -3.21 14.42
C VAL A 379 -11.06 -2.41 15.71
N GLN A 380 -12.18 -1.91 16.23
CA GLN A 380 -12.23 -1.31 17.56
C GLN A 380 -13.16 -2.12 18.44
N CYS A 381 -12.62 -2.67 19.53
CA CYS A 381 -13.40 -3.32 20.57
C CYS A 381 -13.50 -2.35 21.75
N LEU A 382 -14.71 -1.93 22.07
CA LEU A 382 -15.01 -0.98 23.13
C LEU A 382 -16.00 -1.60 24.12
N ILE A 383 -15.95 -1.15 25.36
CA ILE A 383 -16.96 -1.47 26.36
C ILE A 383 -17.71 -0.18 26.62
N GLU A 384 -19.03 -0.17 26.36
CA GLU A 384 -19.87 0.97 26.66
C GLU A 384 -20.21 1.04 28.15
N GLU A 385 -20.64 2.22 28.63
CA GLU A 385 -21.03 2.42 30.04
C GLU A 385 -22.23 1.55 30.45
N SER A 386 -23.04 1.10 29.46
CA SER A 386 -24.11 0.11 29.63
C SER A 386 -23.61 -1.29 29.99
N GLY A 387 -22.31 -1.56 29.82
CA GLY A 387 -21.70 -2.88 29.97
C GLY A 387 -21.69 -3.71 28.69
N GLU A 388 -22.17 -3.17 27.56
CA GLU A 388 -22.16 -3.86 26.27
C GLU A 388 -20.76 -3.88 25.64
N HIS A 389 -20.37 -5.02 25.08
CA HIS A 389 -19.15 -5.15 24.30
C HIS A 389 -19.43 -4.82 22.84
N ILE A 390 -18.91 -3.70 22.36
CA ILE A 390 -19.11 -3.24 21.00
C ILE A 390 -17.88 -3.58 20.14
N VAL A 391 -18.13 -4.24 19.01
CA VAL A 391 -17.13 -4.45 17.96
C VAL A 391 -17.47 -3.55 16.77
N ALA A 392 -16.56 -2.65 16.43
CA ALA A 392 -16.70 -1.75 15.31
C ALA A 392 -15.75 -2.12 14.17
N GLY A 393 -16.29 -2.19 12.95
CA GLY A 393 -15.58 -2.52 11.73
C GLY A 393 -15.76 -1.45 10.65
N ALA A 394 -14.91 -1.52 9.62
CA ALA A 394 -14.97 -0.62 8.47
C ALA A 394 -16.22 -0.84 7.59
N GLY A 395 -16.77 -2.05 7.57
CA GLY A 395 -17.94 -2.43 6.79
C GLY A 395 -18.52 -3.75 7.26
N GLU A 396 -19.67 -4.13 6.70
CA GLU A 396 -20.43 -5.32 7.09
C GLU A 396 -19.63 -6.61 6.90
N LEU A 397 -19.12 -6.88 5.69
CA LEU A 397 -18.32 -8.07 5.40
C LEU A 397 -17.09 -8.21 6.31
N HIS A 398 -16.44 -7.09 6.61
CA HIS A 398 -15.30 -7.09 7.52
C HIS A 398 -15.74 -7.52 8.93
N LEU A 399 -16.85 -6.99 9.42
CA LEU A 399 -17.38 -7.33 10.73
C LEU A 399 -17.87 -8.78 10.80
N GLU A 400 -18.48 -9.31 9.73
CA GLU A 400 -18.88 -10.72 9.65
C GLU A 400 -17.69 -11.67 9.81
N ILE A 401 -16.59 -11.40 9.10
CA ILE A 401 -15.35 -12.18 9.22
C ILE A 401 -14.79 -12.05 10.64
N CYS A 402 -14.69 -10.85 11.19
CA CYS A 402 -14.18 -10.65 12.56
C CYS A 402 -15.01 -11.36 13.63
N LEU A 403 -16.34 -11.37 13.48
CA LEU A 403 -17.23 -12.08 14.41
C LEU A 403 -17.08 -13.59 14.27
N LYS A 404 -16.90 -14.09 13.05
CA LYS A 404 -16.60 -15.51 12.80
C LYS A 404 -15.26 -15.91 13.41
N ASP A 405 -14.21 -15.12 13.21
CA ASP A 405 -12.89 -15.34 13.79
C ASP A 405 -12.95 -15.26 15.34
N LEU A 406 -13.80 -14.40 15.89
CA LEU A 406 -14.03 -14.30 17.33
C LEU A 406 -14.68 -15.58 17.89
N GLU A 407 -15.72 -16.08 17.22
CA GLU A 407 -16.47 -17.27 17.62
C GLU A 407 -15.67 -18.58 17.42
N GLU A 408 -14.96 -18.73 16.29
CA GLU A 408 -14.26 -19.96 15.92
C GLU A 408 -12.83 -20.03 16.46
N ASP A 409 -12.03 -18.95 16.36
CA ASP A 409 -10.58 -18.99 16.55
C ASP A 409 -10.08 -18.29 17.82
N HIS A 410 -10.66 -17.14 18.19
CA HIS A 410 -10.15 -16.33 19.30
C HIS A 410 -10.76 -16.69 20.65
N ALA A 411 -12.09 -16.62 20.77
CA ALA A 411 -12.81 -16.92 22.00
C ALA A 411 -13.26 -18.40 22.05
N CYS A 412 -13.49 -19.04 20.89
CA CYS A 412 -13.96 -20.43 20.77
C CYS A 412 -15.24 -20.69 21.58
N ILE A 413 -16.18 -19.75 21.57
CA ILE A 413 -17.44 -19.81 22.31
C ILE A 413 -18.59 -19.31 21.43
N PRO A 414 -19.80 -19.85 21.61
CA PRO A 414 -20.95 -19.36 20.87
C PRO A 414 -21.31 -17.95 21.36
N ILE A 415 -21.36 -17.01 20.42
CA ILE A 415 -21.70 -15.59 20.69
C ILE A 415 -23.14 -15.28 20.27
N LYS A 416 -23.69 -14.23 20.87
CA LYS A 416 -24.94 -13.58 20.47
C LYS A 416 -24.58 -12.20 19.94
N LYS A 417 -25.06 -11.87 18.75
CA LYS A 417 -24.80 -10.61 18.05
C LYS A 417 -26.09 -9.81 17.92
N SER A 418 -26.01 -8.51 18.15
CA SER A 418 -27.09 -7.58 17.86
C SER A 418 -27.18 -7.27 16.37
N ASP A 419 -28.22 -6.54 15.99
CA ASP A 419 -28.31 -5.94 14.66
C ASP A 419 -27.20 -4.88 14.46
N LEU A 420 -26.88 -4.63 13.19
CA LEU A 420 -25.87 -3.66 12.78
C LEU A 420 -26.37 -2.24 13.04
N VAL A 421 -25.62 -1.48 13.83
CA VAL A 421 -25.92 -0.07 14.13
C VAL A 421 -24.79 0.81 13.58
N VAL A 422 -25.16 1.97 13.05
CA VAL A 422 -24.19 2.97 12.54
C VAL A 422 -23.94 4.01 13.62
N SER A 423 -22.69 4.44 13.74
CA SER A 423 -22.29 5.51 14.67
C SER A 423 -22.83 6.86 14.23
N TYR A 424 -23.66 7.51 15.05
CA TYR A 424 -24.07 8.90 14.82
C TYR A 424 -23.02 9.89 15.36
N ARG A 425 -22.97 11.09 14.77
CA ARG A 425 -22.21 12.24 15.25
C ARG A 425 -23.17 13.37 15.53
N GLU A 426 -22.90 14.13 16.58
CA GLU A 426 -23.71 15.30 16.95
C GLU A 426 -23.09 16.58 16.35
N THR A 427 -23.93 17.49 15.86
CA THR A 427 -23.53 18.81 15.38
C THR A 427 -24.59 19.84 15.79
N VAL A 428 -24.20 21.11 15.83
CA VAL A 428 -25.13 22.24 16.07
C VAL A 428 -25.57 22.85 14.74
N SER A 429 -26.83 23.29 14.65
CA SER A 429 -27.40 23.93 13.46
C SER A 429 -27.21 25.45 13.46
N GLU A 430 -27.35 26.09 14.62
CA GLU A 430 -27.34 27.55 14.78
C GLU A 430 -26.44 27.99 15.94
N GLU A 431 -26.16 29.28 16.00
CA GLU A 431 -25.47 29.85 17.16
C GLU A 431 -26.38 29.84 18.39
N SER A 432 -25.82 29.56 19.57
CA SER A 432 -26.54 29.64 20.83
C SER A 432 -27.20 31.02 21.01
N ASN A 433 -28.53 31.01 21.14
CA ASN A 433 -29.36 32.20 21.34
C ASN A 433 -29.00 32.96 22.63
N GLN A 434 -28.54 32.24 23.66
CA GLN A 434 -28.12 32.79 24.94
C GLN A 434 -26.71 32.36 25.28
N LEU A 435 -26.03 33.19 26.06
CA LEU A 435 -24.68 32.95 26.50
C LEU A 435 -24.71 32.01 27.70
N CYS A 436 -24.27 30.77 27.50
CA CYS A 436 -24.37 29.70 28.48
C CYS A 436 -23.37 29.94 29.62
N LEU A 437 -23.82 29.84 30.87
CA LEU A 437 -23.00 30.01 32.07
C LEU A 437 -22.87 28.68 32.82
N SER A 438 -21.65 28.24 33.09
CA SER A 438 -21.34 27.14 34.00
C SER A 438 -20.45 27.61 35.15
N LYS A 439 -20.65 27.05 36.34
CA LYS A 439 -19.88 27.39 37.55
C LYS A 439 -19.10 26.17 38.01
N SER A 440 -17.86 26.37 38.45
CA SER A 440 -17.09 25.30 39.08
C SER A 440 -17.73 24.86 40.40
N PRO A 441 -17.46 23.62 40.88
CA PRO A 441 -17.98 23.14 42.16
C PRO A 441 -17.64 24.05 43.34
N ASN A 442 -16.46 24.69 43.32
CA ASN A 442 -16.03 25.66 44.33
C ASN A 442 -16.63 27.07 44.15
N LYS A 443 -17.47 27.29 43.14
CA LYS A 443 -18.17 28.55 42.79
C LYS A 443 -17.27 29.76 42.47
N HIS A 444 -15.95 29.60 42.50
CA HIS A 444 -15.00 30.68 42.22
C HIS A 444 -14.78 30.92 40.73
N ASN A 445 -14.96 29.90 39.89
CA ASN A 445 -14.80 30.03 38.44
C ASN A 445 -16.17 30.02 37.76
N ARG A 446 -16.35 30.96 36.83
CA ARG A 446 -17.54 31.07 35.98
C ARG A 446 -17.07 31.02 34.53
N LEU A 447 -17.62 30.09 33.76
CA LEU A 447 -17.31 29.93 32.35
C LEU A 447 -18.54 30.31 31.53
N TYR A 448 -18.31 31.19 30.57
CA TYR A 448 -19.32 31.75 29.67
C TYR A 448 -18.98 31.31 28.25
N MET A 449 -19.90 30.62 27.56
CA MET A 449 -19.66 30.11 26.20
C MET A 449 -20.90 30.18 25.30
N LYS A 450 -20.68 30.22 23.99
CA LYS A 450 -21.68 29.97 22.94
C LYS A 450 -21.13 28.95 21.95
N ALA A 451 -22.00 28.10 21.41
CA ALA A 451 -21.67 27.19 20.32
C ALA A 451 -22.24 27.73 19.00
N ARG A 452 -21.54 27.53 17.88
CA ARG A 452 -22.02 27.88 16.53
C ARG A 452 -21.58 26.82 15.52
N PRO A 453 -22.33 26.57 14.44
CA PRO A 453 -21.91 25.65 13.38
C PRO A 453 -20.63 26.16 12.73
N ARG A 454 -19.72 25.24 12.39
CA ARG A 454 -18.55 25.57 11.59
C ARG A 454 -18.95 25.67 10.12
N PRO A 455 -18.54 26.71 9.37
CA PRO A 455 -18.85 26.81 7.95
C PRO A 455 -18.25 25.62 7.17
N VAL A 456 -19.04 25.08 6.25
CA VAL A 456 -18.72 23.92 5.40
C VAL A 456 -17.77 24.38 4.28
N LYS A 457 -16.50 24.62 4.59
CA LYS A 457 -15.44 24.72 3.55
C LYS A 457 -14.67 23.38 3.49
N PRO A 458 -14.18 22.99 2.29
CA PRO A 458 -13.55 21.69 2.09
C PRO A 458 -12.32 21.53 3.00
N ALA A 459 -12.18 20.32 3.54
CA ALA A 459 -11.27 19.96 4.61
C ALA A 459 -9.79 20.28 4.29
N VAL A 460 -9.27 21.37 4.87
CA VAL A 460 -7.83 21.54 5.09
C VAL A 460 -7.51 20.93 6.45
N PRO A 461 -6.47 20.08 6.59
CA PRO A 461 -6.13 19.45 7.86
C PRO A 461 -5.84 20.51 8.92
N ILE A 462 -6.54 20.42 10.05
CA ILE A 462 -6.43 21.32 11.19
C ILE A 462 -5.04 21.11 11.83
N THR A 463 -4.15 22.09 11.70
CA THR A 463 -2.97 22.24 12.57
C THR A 463 -3.44 22.76 13.93
N TRP A 464 -3.20 21.97 14.98
CA TRP A 464 -3.46 22.39 16.35
C TRP A 464 -2.51 23.55 16.71
N GLN A 465 -3.02 24.78 16.82
CA GLN A 465 -2.28 25.84 17.49
C GLN A 465 -2.21 25.51 18.99
N ARG A 466 -0.99 25.21 19.42
CA ARG A 466 -0.57 24.66 20.70
C ARG A 466 -0.63 25.73 21.80
N ASN A 467 -1.80 26.24 22.17
CA ASN A 467 -1.90 27.25 23.25
C ASN A 467 -2.93 26.98 24.37
N MET A 468 -3.61 25.82 24.43
CA MET A 468 -4.53 25.51 25.55
C MET A 468 -4.48 24.06 26.07
N SER A 469 -3.34 23.37 25.91
CA SER A 469 -3.19 21.99 26.42
C SER A 469 -3.20 21.89 27.96
N GLY A 470 -3.00 22.98 28.70
CA GLY A 470 -2.94 22.97 30.17
C GLY A 470 -4.28 22.83 30.89
N MET A 471 -5.41 23.24 30.28
CA MET A 471 -6.68 23.37 31.00
C MET A 471 -7.64 22.17 30.80
N LEU A 472 -7.58 21.51 29.65
CA LEU A 472 -8.51 20.42 29.30
C LEU A 472 -8.12 19.05 29.89
N GLN A 473 -6.88 18.87 30.34
CA GLN A 473 -6.40 17.60 30.89
C GLN A 473 -6.98 17.24 32.28
N ARG A 474 -7.74 18.14 32.92
CA ARG A 474 -8.39 17.90 34.22
C ARG A 474 -9.87 17.50 34.15
N LEU A 475 -10.49 17.52 32.97
CA LEU A 475 -11.89 17.10 32.81
C LEU A 475 -11.92 15.80 32.00
N GLY A 476 -11.94 14.67 32.71
CA GLY A 476 -11.94 13.31 32.15
C GLY A 476 -13.23 12.94 31.42
N ARG A 477 -13.54 13.62 30.31
CA ARG A 477 -14.59 13.22 29.37
C ARG A 477 -14.03 13.14 27.96
N SER A 478 -13.93 11.92 27.46
CA SER A 478 -13.56 11.55 26.11
C SER A 478 -14.71 11.91 25.14
N GLY A 479 -14.75 13.15 24.70
CA GLY A 479 -15.65 13.64 23.66
C GLY A 479 -15.12 14.97 23.14
N VAL A 480 -14.23 14.93 22.15
CA VAL A 480 -13.61 16.15 21.60
C VAL A 480 -14.63 16.85 20.69
N LEU A 481 -15.45 17.72 21.28
CA LEU A 481 -16.08 18.84 20.58
C LEU A 481 -14.99 19.89 20.32
N ALA A 482 -14.75 20.24 19.06
CA ALA A 482 -13.85 21.32 18.69
C ALA A 482 -14.50 22.67 19.06
N LEU A 483 -14.39 23.05 20.34
CA LEU A 483 -14.82 24.34 20.87
C LEU A 483 -13.77 25.39 20.51
N THR A 484 -14.14 26.38 19.71
CA THR A 484 -13.33 27.60 19.57
C THR A 484 -13.77 28.54 20.69
N VAL A 485 -12.97 28.63 21.76
CA VAL A 485 -13.21 29.60 22.84
C VAL A 485 -12.68 30.95 22.35
N LEU A 486 -13.60 31.90 22.09
CA LEU A 486 -13.23 33.29 21.92
C LEU A 486 -13.06 33.90 23.31
N ASP A 487 -11.82 34.13 23.70
CA ASP A 487 -11.50 34.86 24.92
C ASP A 487 -11.81 36.34 24.67
N GLN A 488 -12.87 36.86 25.29
CA GLN A 488 -13.09 38.30 25.42
C GLN A 488 -12.75 38.68 26.86
N THR A 489 -11.47 38.97 27.09
CA THR A 489 -11.04 39.73 28.26
C THR A 489 -11.47 41.19 28.05
N SER A 490 -12.36 41.67 28.90
CA SER A 490 -12.58 43.09 29.19
C SER A 490 -12.22 43.36 30.63
#